data_AF-A0A838EQW3-F1
#
_entry.id   AF-A0A838EQW3-F1
#
_cell.length_a   1.000
_cell.length_b   1.000
_cell.length_c   1.000
_cell.angle_alpha   90.00
_cell.angle_beta   90.00
_cell.angle_gamma   90.00
#
_symmetry.space_group_name_H-M   'P 1'
#
loop_
_entity.id
_entity.type
_entity.pdbx_description
1 polymer ?
#
loop_
_entity_poly.entity_id
_entity_poly.type
_entity_poly.pdbx_seq_one_letter_code
_entity_poly.pdbx_strand_id
1 'polypeptide(L)'
;MAGHIVSFENGNEKFSVLQTRDELIGLSTINGKITKSSRPKLRYSFLSDKVLSELYSPVIYKRNGVQAPALYVDSTAVTANRVYLFEEQNGKLVSSIKNSLIVPNAREMACKALNPSFSAASGSHEFVFMCLEEKEWVIRTYDMK
;
A
#
# COMPACT_ATOMS: atom_id res chain seq x y z
N MET A 1 -14.14 6.65 16.03
CA MET A 1 -12.74 7.07 16.25
C MET A 1 -11.97 6.82 14.97
N ALA A 2 -11.14 7.78 14.55
CA ALA A 2 -10.28 7.66 13.37
C ALA A 2 -8.82 7.66 13.82
N GLY A 3 -8.02 6.74 13.30
CA GLY A 3 -6.58 6.68 13.50
C GLY A 3 -5.85 7.31 12.33
N HIS A 4 -4.83 8.12 12.61
CA HIS A 4 -3.93 8.65 11.59
C HIS A 4 -2.98 7.55 11.10
N ILE A 5 -2.79 7.47 9.78
CA ILE A 5 -1.82 6.56 9.16
C ILE A 5 -0.59 7.33 8.74
N VAL A 6 -0.78 8.37 7.93
CA VAL A 6 0.31 9.16 7.37
C VAL A 6 -0.15 10.52 6.89
N SER A 7 0.76 11.49 6.93
CA SER A 7 0.64 12.76 6.25
C SER A 7 1.90 13.03 5.43
N PHE A 8 1.72 13.55 4.23
CA PHE A 8 2.76 13.97 3.31
C PHE A 8 2.54 15.44 2.95
N GLU A 9 3.63 16.16 2.74
CA GLU A 9 3.62 17.57 2.37
C GLU A 9 4.58 17.80 1.21
N ASN A 10 4.09 18.46 0.17
CA ASN A 10 4.88 18.86 -1.00
C ASN A 10 4.50 20.29 -1.39
N GLY A 11 5.26 21.28 -0.92
CA GLY A 11 4.94 22.69 -1.11
C GLY A 11 3.58 23.06 -0.51
N ASN A 12 2.66 23.54 -1.35
CA ASN A 12 1.30 23.94 -0.93
C ASN A 12 0.29 22.78 -0.93
N GLU A 13 0.75 21.57 -1.25
CA GLU A 13 -0.08 20.36 -1.27
C GLU A 13 0.18 19.53 -0.01
N LYS A 14 -0.89 19.21 0.71
CA LYS A 14 -0.83 18.31 1.88
C LYS A 14 -1.77 17.15 1.67
N PHE A 15 -1.27 15.94 1.80
CA PHE A 15 -2.07 14.73 1.68
C PHE A 15 -2.01 13.93 2.97
N SER A 16 -3.16 13.58 3.54
CA SER A 16 -3.23 12.77 4.76
C SER A 16 -4.17 11.60 4.58
N VAL A 17 -3.80 10.46 5.14
CA VAL A 17 -4.64 9.26 5.20
C VAL A 17 -4.98 8.94 6.64
N LEU A 18 -6.28 8.78 6.88
CA LEU A 18 -6.86 8.34 8.14
C LEU A 18 -7.57 7.01 7.91
N GLN A 19 -7.58 6.13 8.91
CA GLN A 19 -8.44 4.96 8.93
C GLN A 19 -9.50 5.10 10.02
N THR A 20 -10.73 4.76 9.68
CA THR A 20 -11.78 4.48 10.66
C THR A 20 -11.89 2.97 10.85
N ARG A 21 -12.92 2.52 11.56
CA ARG A 21 -13.24 1.09 11.59
C ARG A 21 -13.52 0.58 10.18
N ASP A 22 -14.30 1.29 9.36
CA ASP A 22 -14.87 0.72 8.14
C ASP A 22 -14.28 1.31 6.85
N GLU A 23 -13.61 2.46 6.94
CA GLU A 23 -13.15 3.23 5.77
C GLU A 23 -11.69 3.69 5.90
N LEU A 24 -11.07 3.92 4.74
CA LEU A 24 -9.93 4.82 4.58
C LEU A 24 -10.46 6.18 4.14
N ILE A 25 -9.95 7.24 4.76
CA ILE A 25 -10.28 8.62 4.45
C ILE A 25 -9.01 9.32 3.97
N GLY A 26 -9.05 9.85 2.75
CA GLY A 26 -8.03 10.73 2.20
C GLY A 26 -8.42 12.19 2.41
N LEU A 27 -7.49 13.01 2.87
CA LEU A 27 -7.62 14.45 2.96
C LEU A 27 -6.52 15.08 2.11
N SER A 28 -6.89 15.80 1.06
CA SER A 28 -5.98 16.52 0.18
C SER A 28 -6.23 18.01 0.34
N THR A 29 -5.19 18.78 0.65
CA THR A 29 -5.25 20.24 0.77
C THR A 29 -4.41 20.83 -0.33
N ILE A 30 -5.02 21.55 -1.27
CA ILE A 30 -4.33 22.23 -2.37
C ILE A 30 -4.70 23.70 -2.29
N ASN A 31 -3.69 24.58 -2.12
CA ASN A 31 -3.89 26.03 -1.95
C ASN A 31 -4.92 26.39 -0.87
N GLY A 32 -4.87 25.67 0.26
CA GLY A 32 -5.79 25.87 1.40
C GLY A 32 -7.20 25.28 1.22
N LYS A 33 -7.54 24.76 0.04
CA LYS A 33 -8.82 24.06 -0.18
C LYS A 33 -8.68 22.59 0.16
N ILE A 34 -9.50 22.12 1.11
CA ILE A 34 -9.52 20.73 1.55
C ILE A 34 -10.52 19.93 0.71
N THR A 35 -10.06 18.83 0.12
CA THR A 35 -10.86 17.81 -0.53
C THR A 35 -10.80 16.54 0.30
N LYS A 36 -11.97 15.98 0.61
CA LYS A 36 -12.10 14.70 1.32
C LYS A 36 -12.51 13.62 0.33
N SER A 37 -11.83 12.49 0.37
CA SER A 37 -12.26 11.24 -0.27
C SER A 37 -12.39 10.15 0.79
N SER A 38 -13.28 9.19 0.57
CA SER A 38 -13.34 7.97 1.37
C SER A 38 -13.49 6.75 0.48
N ARG A 39 -12.99 5.62 0.99
CA ARG A 39 -13.24 4.30 0.41
C ARG A 39 -13.46 3.28 1.52
N PRO A 40 -14.34 2.28 1.32
CA PRO A 40 -14.46 1.17 2.27
C PRO A 40 -13.17 0.36 2.29
N LYS A 41 -12.80 -0.13 3.48
CA LYS A 41 -11.70 -1.09 3.63
C LYS A 41 -12.19 -2.48 3.26
N LEU A 42 -11.33 -3.28 2.62
CA LEU A 42 -11.64 -4.69 2.44
C LEU A 42 -11.44 -5.41 3.77
N ARG A 43 -12.52 -6.05 4.22
CA ARG A 43 -12.56 -6.86 5.44
C ARG A 43 -13.29 -8.14 5.16
N TYR A 44 -12.69 -9.24 5.62
CA TYR A 44 -13.31 -10.55 5.57
C TYR A 44 -13.34 -11.13 6.97
N SER A 45 -14.49 -11.66 7.38
CA SER A 45 -14.64 -12.36 8.66
C SER A 45 -15.03 -13.80 8.37
N PHE A 46 -14.24 -14.75 8.89
CA PHE A 46 -14.62 -16.17 8.88
C PHE A 46 -14.64 -16.67 10.32
N LEU A 47 -15.71 -17.39 10.70
CA LEU A 47 -16.00 -18.00 12.01
C LEU A 47 -15.70 -17.10 13.23
N SER A 48 -16.78 -16.49 13.73
CA SER A 48 -17.01 -15.70 14.96
C SER A 48 -15.99 -14.68 15.49
N ASP A 49 -14.68 -14.80 15.29
CA ASP A 49 -13.71 -13.95 16.02
C ASP A 49 -12.46 -13.55 15.23
N LYS A 50 -12.31 -13.99 13.97
CA LYS A 50 -11.17 -13.60 13.12
C LYS A 50 -11.61 -12.63 12.03
N VAL A 51 -11.16 -11.38 12.16
CA VAL A 51 -11.31 -10.34 11.12
C VAL A 51 -9.98 -10.20 10.39
N LEU A 52 -9.97 -10.54 9.12
CA LEU A 52 -8.87 -10.27 8.20
C LEU A 52 -9.12 -8.90 7.57
N SER A 53 -8.12 -8.03 7.61
CA SER A 53 -8.18 -6.70 7.01
C SER A 53 -6.93 -6.42 6.20
N GLU A 54 -7.07 -5.51 5.24
CA GLU A 54 -5.92 -4.86 4.62
C GLU A 54 -4.98 -4.27 5.68
N LEU A 55 -3.68 -4.39 5.43
CA LEU A 55 -2.64 -3.70 6.19
C LEU A 55 -2.09 -2.55 5.36
N TYR A 56 -1.81 -1.43 6.01
CA TYR A 56 -1.40 -0.19 5.34
C TYR A 56 -0.04 0.27 5.85
N SER A 57 0.86 0.58 4.93
CA SER A 57 2.17 1.15 5.24
C SER A 57 2.44 2.38 4.37
N PRO A 58 2.86 3.52 4.93
CA PRO A 58 3.25 4.66 4.11
C PRO A 58 4.52 4.34 3.33
N VAL A 59 4.55 4.75 2.07
CA VAL A 59 5.71 4.53 1.20
C VAL A 59 5.97 5.76 0.33
N ILE A 60 7.20 5.85 -0.15
CA ILE A 60 7.63 6.79 -1.18
C ILE A 60 8.03 5.96 -2.38
N TYR A 61 7.46 6.22 -3.54
CA TYR A 61 7.80 5.52 -4.78
C TYR A 61 8.30 6.53 -5.83
N LYS A 62 8.83 6.06 -6.95
CA LYS A 62 9.41 6.93 -7.98
C LYS A 62 8.69 6.76 -9.32
N ARG A 63 8.01 7.81 -9.76
CA ARG A 63 7.34 7.87 -11.06
C ARG A 63 7.99 8.91 -11.95
N ASN A 64 8.38 8.51 -13.16
CA ASN A 64 9.01 9.41 -14.14
C ASN A 64 10.20 10.21 -13.56
N GLY A 65 10.98 9.58 -12.67
CA GLY A 65 12.12 10.22 -12.02
C GLY A 65 11.80 11.03 -10.76
N VAL A 66 10.52 11.27 -10.47
CA VAL A 66 10.06 12.10 -9.34
C VAL A 66 9.59 11.20 -8.20
N GLN A 67 10.00 11.50 -6.97
CA GLN A 67 9.49 10.85 -5.78
C GLN A 67 8.06 11.31 -5.51
N ALA A 68 7.18 10.36 -5.22
CA ALA A 68 5.81 10.62 -4.87
C ALA A 68 5.40 9.78 -3.64
N PRO A 69 4.57 10.34 -2.76
CA PRO A 69 4.02 9.58 -1.65
C PRO A 69 2.94 8.60 -2.14
N ALA A 70 2.85 7.46 -1.47
CA ALA A 70 1.79 6.49 -1.69
C ALA A 70 1.50 5.72 -0.39
N LEU A 71 0.44 4.94 -0.41
CA LEU A 71 0.09 4.01 0.65
C LEU A 71 0.19 2.59 0.10
N TYR A 72 1.15 1.82 0.60
CA TYR A 72 1.24 0.39 0.35
C TYR A 72 0.10 -0.33 1.07
N VAL A 73 -0.50 -1.29 0.39
CA VAL A 73 -1.59 -2.11 0.89
C VAL A 73 -1.24 -3.59 0.73
N ASP A 74 -1.09 -4.27 1.86
CA ASP A 74 -1.09 -5.72 1.88
C ASP A 74 -2.53 -6.20 2.02
N SER A 75 -3.06 -6.79 0.94
CA SER A 75 -4.38 -7.41 0.91
C SER A 75 -4.30 -8.93 0.82
N THR A 76 -3.12 -9.53 1.02
CA THR A 76 -2.92 -10.97 0.77
C THR A 76 -3.81 -11.85 1.64
N ALA A 77 -4.08 -11.43 2.87
CA ALA A 77 -4.98 -12.12 3.80
C ALA A 77 -6.47 -11.98 3.44
N VAL A 78 -6.85 -11.02 2.59
CA VAL A 78 -8.26 -10.70 2.29
C VAL A 78 -8.62 -11.02 0.85
N THR A 79 -7.72 -10.76 -0.10
CA THR A 79 -7.96 -10.90 -1.54
C THR A 79 -6.79 -11.58 -2.24
N ALA A 80 -7.00 -12.83 -2.67
CA ALA A 80 -6.25 -13.55 -3.71
C ALA A 80 -4.72 -13.29 -3.77
N ASN A 81 -4.05 -13.20 -2.61
CA ASN A 81 -2.62 -12.91 -2.49
C ASN A 81 -2.17 -11.64 -3.22
N ARG A 82 -2.86 -10.52 -3.07
CA ARG A 82 -2.47 -9.25 -3.73
C ARG A 82 -1.82 -8.24 -2.80
N VAL A 83 -0.87 -7.50 -3.35
CA VAL A 83 -0.32 -6.27 -2.75
C VAL A 83 -0.42 -5.15 -3.77
N TYR A 84 -0.68 -3.93 -3.31
CA TYR A 84 -0.81 -2.81 -4.24
C TYR A 84 -0.54 -1.45 -3.61
N LEU A 85 -0.47 -0.40 -4.43
CA LEU A 85 -0.34 0.98 -3.97
C LEU A 85 -1.64 1.76 -4.16
N PHE A 86 -1.98 2.60 -3.19
CA PHE A 86 -2.81 3.78 -3.40
C PHE A 86 -1.94 5.01 -3.58
N GLU A 87 -2.33 5.81 -4.55
CA GLU A 87 -1.72 7.09 -4.86
C GLU A 87 -2.78 8.18 -4.70
N GLU A 88 -2.34 9.37 -4.31
CA GLU A 88 -3.19 10.55 -4.45
C GLU A 88 -3.23 10.94 -5.93
N GLN A 89 -4.44 11.00 -6.47
CA GLN A 89 -4.69 11.60 -7.78
C GLN A 89 -5.95 12.48 -7.69
N ASN A 90 -5.78 13.79 -7.85
CA ASN A 90 -6.87 14.77 -7.90
C ASN A 90 -7.80 14.72 -6.67
N GLY A 91 -7.23 14.68 -5.46
CA GLY A 91 -7.99 14.64 -4.20
C GLY A 91 -8.48 13.24 -3.79
N LYS A 92 -8.15 12.20 -4.57
CA LYS A 92 -8.64 10.83 -4.36
C LYS A 92 -7.50 9.84 -4.18
N LEU A 93 -7.72 8.87 -3.29
CA LEU A 93 -6.91 7.66 -3.19
C LEU A 93 -7.29 6.71 -4.33
N VAL A 94 -6.40 6.56 -5.31
CA VAL A 94 -6.60 5.70 -6.49
C VAL A 94 -5.55 4.61 -6.50
N SER A 95 -5.96 3.36 -6.72
CA SER A 95 -4.99 2.28 -6.94
C SER A 95 -4.70 2.14 -8.42
N SER A 96 -3.42 2.24 -8.77
CA SER A 96 -2.95 2.02 -10.14
C SER A 96 -2.77 0.52 -10.39
N ILE A 97 -3.31 0.02 -11.50
CA ILE A 97 -3.11 -1.38 -11.95
C ILE A 97 -1.62 -1.70 -12.08
N LYS A 98 -0.79 -0.73 -12.49
CA LYS A 98 0.66 -0.90 -12.68
C LYS A 98 1.38 -1.29 -11.39
N ASN A 99 0.83 -0.91 -10.25
CA ASN A 99 1.37 -1.20 -8.93
C ASN A 99 0.50 -2.19 -8.17
N SER A 100 -0.25 -3.04 -8.86
CA SER A 100 -1.02 -4.14 -8.26
C SER A 100 -0.37 -5.46 -8.63
N LEU A 101 0.30 -6.09 -7.66
CA LEU A 101 1.02 -7.34 -7.84
C LEU A 101 0.23 -8.50 -7.24
N ILE A 102 0.18 -9.61 -7.97
CA ILE A 102 -0.26 -10.91 -7.44
C ILE A 102 0.99 -11.60 -6.90
N VAL A 103 0.99 -11.87 -5.60
CA VAL A 103 2.06 -12.59 -4.92
C VAL A 103 1.92 -14.09 -5.26
N PRO A 104 2.91 -14.69 -5.92
CA PRO A 104 2.86 -16.09 -6.27
C PRO A 104 2.75 -16.96 -5.02
N ASN A 105 1.83 -17.90 -5.02
CA ASN A 105 1.68 -18.88 -3.93
C ASN A 105 1.38 -20.27 -4.52
N ALA A 106 2.22 -20.68 -5.47
CA ALA A 106 2.16 -21.99 -6.08
C ALA A 106 3.00 -22.99 -5.26
N ARG A 107 2.72 -24.29 -5.40
CA ARG A 107 3.41 -25.34 -4.63
C ARG A 107 4.93 -25.37 -4.86
N GLU A 108 5.37 -24.96 -6.05
CA GLU A 108 6.78 -24.94 -6.46
C GLU A 108 7.45 -23.58 -6.24
N MET A 109 6.67 -22.52 -5.97
CA MET A 109 7.15 -21.18 -5.66
C MET A 109 6.15 -20.47 -4.75
N ALA A 110 6.39 -20.56 -3.44
CA ALA A 110 5.54 -19.99 -2.42
C ALA A 110 6.15 -18.69 -1.90
N CYS A 111 5.53 -17.55 -2.20
CA CYS A 111 5.95 -16.25 -1.72
C CYS A 111 4.96 -15.68 -0.70
N LYS A 112 5.49 -14.90 0.24
CA LYS A 112 4.73 -14.05 1.16
C LYS A 112 5.22 -12.62 1.05
N ALA A 113 4.26 -11.69 1.03
CA ALA A 113 4.57 -10.28 1.13
C ALA A 113 5.11 -9.95 2.53
N LEU A 114 6.11 -9.09 2.57
CA LEU A 114 6.62 -8.46 3.78
C LEU A 114 6.33 -6.96 3.74
N ASN A 115 6.62 -6.27 4.84
CA ASN A 115 6.58 -4.81 4.83
C ASN A 115 7.55 -4.25 3.77
N PRO A 116 7.16 -3.18 3.06
CA PRO A 116 8.04 -2.57 2.07
C PRO A 116 9.31 -2.04 2.73
N SER A 117 10.43 -2.11 2.02
CA SER A 117 11.73 -1.61 2.48
C SER A 117 12.16 -0.39 1.65
N PHE A 118 12.87 0.54 2.29
CA PHE A 118 13.44 1.69 1.58
C PHE A 118 14.80 1.33 0.99
N SER A 119 14.99 1.61 -0.30
CA SER A 119 16.23 1.39 -1.02
C SER A 119 16.95 2.72 -1.22
N ALA A 120 18.10 2.87 -0.57
CA ALA A 120 18.90 4.11 -0.67
C ALA A 120 19.44 4.34 -2.10
N ALA A 121 19.65 3.26 -2.87
CA ALA A 121 20.14 3.36 -4.24
C ALA A 121 19.09 3.94 -5.20
N SER A 122 17.81 3.52 -5.06
CA SER A 122 16.71 4.04 -5.87
C SER A 122 16.10 5.33 -5.30
N GLY A 123 16.26 5.55 -3.99
CA GLY A 123 15.62 6.61 -3.24
C GLY A 123 14.12 6.39 -3.09
N SER A 124 13.66 5.14 -3.12
CA SER A 124 12.25 4.76 -3.06
C SER A 124 12.06 3.45 -2.31
N HIS A 125 10.82 3.18 -1.91
CA HIS A 125 10.43 1.90 -1.37
C HIS A 125 10.26 0.85 -2.47
N GLU A 126 10.54 -0.39 -2.10
CA GLU A 126 10.38 -1.57 -2.93
C GLU A 126 9.36 -2.51 -2.29
N PHE A 127 8.63 -3.24 -3.12
CA PHE A 127 7.90 -4.42 -2.65
C PHE A 127 8.92 -5.45 -2.18
N VAL A 128 8.63 -6.11 -1.05
CA VAL A 128 9.52 -7.13 -0.48
C VAL A 128 8.74 -8.43 -0.34
N PHE A 129 9.35 -9.52 -0.79
CA PHE A 129 8.78 -10.86 -0.74
C PHE A 129 9.78 -11.83 -0.13
N MET A 130 9.28 -12.72 0.73
CA MET A 130 10.00 -13.91 1.15
C MET A 130 9.47 -15.10 0.35
N CYS A 131 10.32 -15.70 -0.47
CA CYS A 131 9.96 -16.77 -1.40
C CYS A 131 10.73 -18.05 -1.08
N LEU A 132 10.05 -19.19 -1.22
CA LEU A 132 10.69 -20.50 -1.22
C LEU A 132 11.06 -20.88 -2.66
N GLU A 133 12.34 -20.91 -2.97
CA GLU A 133 12.91 -21.25 -4.28
C GLU A 133 13.88 -22.43 -4.09
N GLU A 134 13.72 -23.52 -4.84
CA GLU A 134 14.61 -24.70 -4.78
C GLU A 134 14.85 -25.27 -3.35
N LYS A 135 13.86 -25.11 -2.46
CA LYS A 135 13.88 -25.46 -1.01
C LYS A 135 14.64 -24.49 -0.10
N GLU A 136 15.08 -23.35 -0.61
CA GLU A 136 15.70 -22.28 0.17
C GLU A 136 14.80 -21.04 0.26
N TRP A 137 14.85 -20.36 1.40
CA TRP A 137 14.14 -19.10 1.59
C TRP A 137 15.00 -17.94 1.12
N VAL A 138 14.50 -17.19 0.15
CA VAL A 138 15.18 -16.02 -0.42
C VAL A 138 14.30 -14.78 -0.32
N ILE A 139 14.95 -13.62 -0.21
CA ILE A 139 14.27 -12.32 -0.29
C ILE A 139 14.34 -11.82 -1.72
N ARG A 140 13.18 -11.45 -2.27
CA ARG A 140 13.06 -10.81 -3.58
C ARG A 140 12.46 -9.43 -3.39
N THR A 141 12.95 -8.45 -4.15
CA THR A 141 12.39 -7.11 -4.17
C THR A 141 11.93 -6.72 -5.56
N TYR A 142 10.97 -5.80 -5.63
CA TYR A 142 10.46 -5.25 -6.88
C TYR A 142 10.18 -3.76 -6.72
N ASP A 143 10.72 -2.95 -7.63
CA ASP A 143 10.56 -1.50 -7.62
C ASP A 143 9.10 -1.05 -7.72
N MET A 144 8.72 -0.05 -6.92
CA MET A 144 7.45 0.66 -7.04
C MET A 144 7.55 1.78 -8.09
N LYS A 145 6.67 1.83 -9.12
CA LYS A 145 6.81 2.74 -10.28
C LYS A 145 5.57 3.59 -10.64
#